data_AF-A0A1J5PEZ2-F1
#
_entry.id   AF-A0A1J5PEZ2-F1
#
_cell.length_a   1.000
_cell.length_b   1.000
_cell.length_c   1.000
_cell.angle_alpha   90.00
_cell.angle_beta   90.00
_cell.angle_gamma   90.00
#
_symmetry.space_group_name_H-M   'P 1'
#
loop_
_entity.id
_entity.type
_entity.pdbx_description
1 polymer ?
#
loop_
_entity_poly.entity_id
_entity_poly.type
_entity_poly.pdbx_seq_one_letter_code
_entity_poly.pdbx_strand_id
1 'polypeptide(L)'
;MLLTAKAYAEGGRVLLCYSAMLLEKELSHPDEKVRKDSADMLAMLTPIVKAFVTDNGWIATSGCLQVFGGHGYIREWGMEQFVRDARINMIYEGTNTIQSLDLLGRKILGNNGATLKKFGKLIGQLVAEEGVNEKMAEFITPIAILGEQMTKFTTELGFKGFQNPDEVGAAAVDYLRVAGHLVFGYFWARMAQVALREIAAGNTDPFYLAKVQTARFYFAKLFPETATLMRTARAPAKVLMDTDAALA
;
A
#
# COMPACT_ATOMS: atom_id res chain seq x y z
N MET A 1 -17.83 4.21 -2.70
CA MET A 1 -17.58 3.44 -3.94
C MET A 1 -16.74 4.24 -4.92
N LEU A 2 -17.27 5.30 -5.55
CA LEU A 2 -16.50 6.08 -6.56
C LEU A 2 -15.22 6.72 -6.01
N LEU A 3 -15.25 7.33 -4.82
CA LEU A 3 -14.04 7.88 -4.19
C LEU A 3 -13.01 6.80 -3.83
N THR A 4 -13.46 5.60 -3.45
CA THR A 4 -12.58 4.43 -3.22
C THR A 4 -11.87 4.03 -4.51
N ALA A 5 -12.62 3.88 -5.60
CA ALA A 5 -12.05 3.56 -6.90
C ALA A 5 -11.08 4.64 -7.39
N LYS A 6 -11.43 5.92 -7.25
CA LYS A 6 -10.55 7.04 -7.57
C LYS A 6 -9.26 7.01 -6.73
N ALA A 7 -9.38 6.83 -5.42
CA ALA A 7 -8.25 6.82 -4.50
C ALA A 7 -7.28 5.67 -4.78
N TYR A 8 -7.80 4.47 -5.07
CA TYR A 8 -6.95 3.33 -5.43
C TYR A 8 -6.36 3.45 -6.84
N ALA A 9 -7.12 3.94 -7.83
CA ALA A 9 -6.62 4.12 -9.18
C ALA A 9 -5.48 5.16 -9.24
N GLU A 10 -5.63 6.30 -8.55
CA GLU A 10 -4.61 7.34 -8.54
C GLU A 10 -3.40 6.97 -7.67
N GLY A 11 -3.61 6.35 -6.51
CA GLY A 11 -2.53 5.83 -5.66
C GLY A 11 -1.75 4.71 -6.34
N GLY A 12 -2.43 3.79 -7.03
CA GLY A 12 -1.81 2.71 -7.79
C GLY A 12 -0.99 3.26 -8.96
N ARG A 13 -1.50 4.28 -9.66
CA ARG A 13 -0.79 4.91 -10.77
C ARG A 13 0.53 5.54 -10.35
N VAL A 14 0.55 6.31 -9.26
CA VAL A 14 1.80 6.94 -8.79
C VAL A 14 2.80 5.90 -8.30
N LEU A 15 2.36 4.84 -7.63
CA LEU A 15 3.24 3.73 -7.24
C LEU A 15 3.84 3.04 -8.48
N LEU A 16 3.02 2.70 -9.48
CA LEU A 16 3.49 2.09 -10.73
C LEU A 16 4.49 2.97 -11.48
N CYS A 17 4.21 4.28 -11.59
CA CYS A 17 5.14 5.23 -12.21
C CYS A 17 6.45 5.33 -11.42
N TYR A 18 6.39 5.33 -10.09
CA TYR A 18 7.60 5.35 -9.25
C TYR A 18 8.41 4.06 -9.40
N SER A 19 7.76 2.90 -9.41
CA SER A 19 8.42 1.61 -9.65
C SER A 19 9.06 1.53 -11.04
N ALA A 20 8.40 2.05 -12.08
CA ALA A 20 8.97 2.13 -13.43
C ALA A 20 10.22 3.03 -13.48
N MET A 21 10.19 4.17 -12.77
CA MET A 21 11.38 5.04 -12.65
C MET A 21 12.52 4.34 -11.90
N LEU A 22 12.22 3.57 -10.85
CA LEU A 22 13.24 2.79 -10.15
C LEU A 22 13.84 1.69 -11.03
N LEU A 23 13.02 1.01 -11.83
CA LEU A 23 13.48 0.00 -12.77
C LEU A 23 14.43 0.60 -13.81
N GLU A 24 14.09 1.76 -14.37
CA GLU A 24 14.98 2.44 -15.31
C GLU A 24 16.31 2.84 -14.64
N LYS A 25 16.25 3.34 -13.40
CA LYS A 25 17.48 3.66 -12.66
C LYS A 25 18.30 2.43 -12.33
N GLU A 26 17.68 1.31 -11.99
CA GLU A 26 18.35 0.04 -11.76
C GLU A 26 19.11 -0.44 -13.00
N LEU A 27 18.49 -0.34 -14.18
CA LEU A 27 19.06 -0.87 -15.43
C LEU A 27 20.09 0.08 -16.07
N SER A 28 19.86 1.39 -16.01
CA SER A 28 20.52 2.34 -16.90
C SER A 28 21.27 3.48 -16.20
N HIS A 29 21.12 3.68 -14.89
CA HIS A 29 21.77 4.82 -14.21
C HIS A 29 23.30 4.67 -14.22
N PRO A 30 24.10 5.72 -14.51
CA PRO A 30 25.56 5.60 -14.61
C PRO A 30 26.24 5.23 -13.28
N ASP A 31 25.72 5.73 -12.15
CA ASP A 31 26.22 5.41 -10.80
C ASP A 31 25.70 4.04 -10.31
N GLU A 32 26.63 3.12 -10.02
CA GLU A 32 26.36 1.77 -9.51
C GLU A 32 25.60 1.78 -8.17
N LYS A 33 25.91 2.73 -7.29
CA LYS A 33 25.21 2.84 -6.01
C LYS A 33 23.74 3.17 -6.22
N VAL A 34 23.44 4.06 -7.17
CA VAL A 34 22.06 4.42 -7.51
C VAL A 34 21.34 3.23 -8.14
N ARG A 35 22.00 2.44 -9.00
CA ARG A 35 21.42 1.20 -9.53
C ARG A 35 21.03 0.25 -8.41
N LYS A 36 21.96 -0.03 -7.48
CA LYS A 36 21.75 -0.92 -6.34
C LYS A 36 20.67 -0.43 -5.38
N ASP A 37 20.70 0.86 -5.00
CA ASP A 37 19.70 1.43 -4.10
C ASP A 37 18.29 1.42 -4.73
N SER A 38 18.20 1.59 -6.06
CA SER A 38 16.95 1.50 -6.80
C SER A 38 16.43 0.07 -6.87
N ALA A 39 17.31 -0.90 -7.14
CA ALA A 39 16.97 -2.33 -7.15
C ALA A 39 16.45 -2.80 -5.79
N ASP A 40 17.12 -2.41 -4.70
CA ASP A 40 16.70 -2.76 -3.34
C ASP A 40 15.30 -2.21 -3.00
N MET A 41 15.03 -0.96 -3.38
CA MET A 41 13.72 -0.33 -3.18
C MET A 41 12.65 -1.01 -4.05
N LEU A 42 12.95 -1.24 -5.33
CA LEU A 42 12.03 -1.89 -6.27
C LEU A 42 11.68 -3.31 -5.82
N ALA A 43 12.66 -4.06 -5.33
CA ALA A 43 12.46 -5.42 -4.83
C ALA A 43 11.48 -5.49 -3.65
N MET A 44 11.45 -4.46 -2.79
CA MET A 44 10.47 -4.36 -1.69
C MET A 44 9.10 -3.86 -2.17
N LEU A 45 9.06 -2.95 -3.14
CA LEU A 45 7.82 -2.42 -3.68
C LEU A 45 7.09 -3.40 -4.61
N THR A 46 7.80 -4.31 -5.27
CA THR A 46 7.21 -5.22 -6.28
C THR A 46 6.08 -6.10 -5.71
N PRO A 47 6.23 -6.75 -4.54
CA PRO A 47 5.10 -7.48 -3.93
C PRO A 47 3.91 -6.59 -3.57
N ILE A 48 4.16 -5.32 -3.20
CA ILE A 48 3.10 -4.34 -2.90
C ILE A 48 2.38 -3.93 -4.19
N VAL A 49 3.14 -3.63 -5.26
CA VAL A 49 2.59 -3.38 -6.60
C VAL A 49 1.72 -4.54 -7.05
N LYS A 50 2.15 -5.79 -6.81
CA LYS A 50 1.36 -6.96 -7.16
C LYS A 50 0.15 -7.09 -6.25
N ALA A 51 0.32 -7.44 -4.98
CA ALA A 51 -0.80 -7.88 -4.15
C ALA A 51 -1.72 -6.73 -3.70
N PHE A 52 -1.16 -5.62 -3.23
CA PHE A 52 -1.96 -4.51 -2.71
C PHE A 52 -2.76 -3.82 -3.83
N VAL A 53 -2.14 -3.57 -4.99
CA VAL A 53 -2.84 -2.92 -6.11
C VAL A 53 -3.89 -3.86 -6.71
N THR A 54 -3.62 -5.17 -6.83
CA THR A 54 -4.59 -6.10 -7.44
C THR A 54 -5.78 -6.38 -6.54
N ASP A 55 -5.59 -6.52 -5.22
CA ASP A 55 -6.73 -6.63 -4.30
C ASP A 55 -7.60 -5.37 -4.35
N ASN A 56 -6.97 -4.19 -4.26
CA ASN A 56 -7.69 -2.92 -4.25
C ASN A 56 -8.30 -2.58 -5.61
N GLY A 57 -7.69 -3.04 -6.72
CA GLY A 57 -8.25 -2.95 -8.06
C GLY A 57 -9.50 -3.79 -8.23
N TRP A 58 -9.54 -4.99 -7.63
CA TRP A 58 -10.74 -5.81 -7.61
C TRP A 58 -11.84 -5.22 -6.72
N ILE A 59 -11.50 -4.69 -5.53
CA ILE A 59 -12.45 -3.95 -4.68
C ILE A 59 -13.03 -2.74 -5.42
N ALA A 60 -12.20 -1.99 -6.14
CA ALA A 60 -12.62 -0.83 -6.92
C ALA A 60 -13.57 -1.22 -8.07
N THR A 61 -13.22 -2.25 -8.86
CA THR A 61 -14.07 -2.71 -9.97
C THR A 61 -15.40 -3.26 -9.47
N SER A 62 -15.40 -4.03 -8.37
CA SER A 62 -16.62 -4.51 -7.72
C SER A 62 -17.50 -3.36 -7.20
N GLY A 63 -16.88 -2.35 -6.56
CA GLY A 63 -17.58 -1.14 -6.13
C GLY A 63 -18.14 -0.32 -7.31
N CYS A 64 -17.45 -0.27 -8.44
CA CYS A 64 -17.94 0.38 -9.66
C CYS A 64 -19.10 -0.39 -10.30
N LEU A 65 -19.08 -1.74 -10.27
CA LEU A 65 -20.21 -2.55 -10.71
C LEU A 65 -21.47 -2.21 -9.89
N GLN A 66 -21.32 -2.10 -8.57
CA GLN A 66 -22.42 -1.76 -7.67
C GLN A 66 -23.05 -0.39 -7.95
N VAL A 67 -22.29 0.58 -8.47
CA VAL A 67 -22.81 1.90 -8.86
C VAL A 67 -23.87 1.80 -9.95
N PHE A 68 -23.78 0.79 -10.82
CA PHE A 68 -24.76 0.54 -11.88
C PHE A 68 -26.01 -0.22 -11.39
N GLY A 69 -26.05 -0.65 -10.12
CA GLY A 69 -27.13 -1.50 -9.60
C GLY A 69 -27.27 -2.80 -10.41
N GLY A 70 -28.51 -3.22 -10.66
CA GLY A 70 -28.78 -4.43 -11.45
C GLY A 70 -28.18 -4.40 -12.86
N HIS A 71 -28.09 -3.22 -13.48
CA HIS A 71 -27.48 -3.06 -14.81
C HIS A 71 -25.99 -3.41 -14.82
N GLY A 72 -25.29 -3.25 -13.69
CA GLY A 72 -23.88 -3.62 -13.57
C GLY A 72 -23.63 -5.11 -13.75
N TYR A 73 -24.65 -5.94 -13.49
CA TYR A 73 -24.60 -7.38 -13.66
C TYR A 73 -25.00 -7.84 -15.08
N ILE A 74 -25.56 -6.94 -15.89
CA ILE A 74 -25.96 -7.23 -17.27
C ILE A 74 -24.77 -7.02 -18.20
N ARG A 75 -24.42 -8.06 -18.97
CA ARG A 75 -23.23 -8.11 -19.83
C ARG A 75 -23.09 -6.93 -20.81
N GLU A 76 -24.19 -6.39 -21.30
CA GLU A 76 -24.22 -5.23 -22.22
C GLU A 76 -23.50 -4.00 -21.65
N TRP A 77 -23.52 -3.79 -20.32
CA TRP A 77 -22.86 -2.65 -19.68
C TRP A 77 -21.36 -2.84 -19.42
N GLY A 78 -20.84 -4.06 -19.61
CA GLY A 78 -19.42 -4.38 -19.51
C GLY A 78 -18.80 -4.35 -18.11
N MET A 79 -19.48 -3.81 -17.09
CA MET A 79 -18.91 -3.72 -15.73
C MET A 79 -18.60 -5.09 -15.10
N GLU A 80 -19.43 -6.10 -15.35
CA GLU A 80 -19.19 -7.48 -14.92
C GLU A 80 -17.89 -8.05 -15.49
N GLN A 81 -17.53 -7.67 -16.73
CA GLN A 81 -16.28 -8.09 -17.35
C GLN A 81 -15.07 -7.54 -16.59
N PHE A 82 -15.06 -6.26 -16.21
CA PHE A 82 -13.95 -5.70 -15.43
C PHE A 82 -13.74 -6.39 -14.09
N VAL A 83 -14.82 -6.82 -13.43
CA VAL A 83 -14.72 -7.58 -12.16
C VAL A 83 -14.10 -8.96 -12.38
N ARG A 84 -14.52 -9.67 -13.43
CA ARG A 84 -13.95 -10.98 -13.81
C ARG A 84 -12.48 -10.85 -14.21
N ASP A 85 -12.17 -9.91 -15.09
CA ASP A 85 -10.82 -9.72 -15.63
C ASP A 85 -9.86 -9.17 -14.55
N ALA A 86 -10.35 -8.41 -13.57
CA ALA A 86 -9.55 -8.01 -12.41
C ALA A 86 -9.23 -9.19 -11.46
N ARG A 87 -10.07 -10.25 -11.42
CA ARG A 87 -9.91 -11.35 -10.46
C ARG A 87 -8.63 -12.15 -10.67
N ILE A 88 -8.25 -12.40 -11.93
CA ILE A 88 -7.06 -13.22 -12.24
C ILE A 88 -5.76 -12.57 -11.74
N ASN A 89 -5.73 -11.23 -11.64
CA ASN A 89 -4.54 -10.50 -11.22
C ASN A 89 -4.08 -10.84 -9.80
N MET A 90 -5.00 -11.26 -8.93
CA MET A 90 -4.69 -11.67 -7.55
C MET A 90 -4.14 -13.11 -7.46
N ILE A 91 -4.21 -13.87 -8.55
CA ILE A 91 -3.97 -15.32 -8.57
C ILE A 91 -2.67 -15.63 -9.31
N TYR A 92 -2.52 -15.18 -10.55
CA TYR A 92 -1.35 -15.51 -11.37
C TYR A 92 -0.06 -14.79 -10.89
N GLU A 93 1.09 -15.15 -11.45
CA GLU A 93 2.40 -14.56 -11.12
C GLU A 93 2.69 -14.53 -9.60
N GLY A 94 2.28 -15.61 -8.93
CA GLY A 94 2.29 -15.75 -7.47
C GLY A 94 1.06 -15.14 -6.83
N THR A 95 0.28 -15.95 -6.12
CA THR A 95 -0.94 -15.50 -5.42
C THR A 95 -0.63 -14.36 -4.44
N ASN A 96 -1.64 -13.56 -4.09
CA ASN A 96 -1.41 -12.44 -3.18
C ASN A 96 -0.85 -12.90 -1.82
N THR A 97 -1.22 -14.08 -1.31
CA THR A 97 -0.58 -14.68 -0.12
C THR A 97 0.89 -15.00 -0.34
N ILE A 98 1.28 -15.53 -1.50
CA ILE A 98 2.70 -15.79 -1.82
C ILE A 98 3.50 -14.48 -1.89
N GLN A 99 2.93 -13.43 -2.46
CA GLN A 99 3.53 -12.09 -2.49
C GLN A 99 3.67 -11.51 -1.08
N SER A 100 2.69 -11.72 -0.21
CA SER A 100 2.73 -11.35 1.20
C SER A 100 3.84 -12.06 1.96
N LEU A 101 3.99 -13.37 1.75
CA LEU A 101 5.07 -14.17 2.34
C LEU A 101 6.44 -13.72 1.81
N ASP A 102 6.54 -13.43 0.52
CA ASP A 102 7.76 -12.86 -0.07
C ASP A 102 8.14 -11.55 0.60
N LEU A 103 7.19 -10.62 0.71
CA LEU A 103 7.42 -9.32 1.32
C LEU A 103 7.91 -9.46 2.76
N LEU A 104 7.10 -10.03 3.65
CA LEU A 104 7.43 -10.07 5.07
C LEU A 104 8.65 -10.96 5.32
N GLY A 105 8.66 -12.19 4.79
CA GLY A 105 9.72 -13.16 5.03
C GLY A 105 11.03 -12.77 4.36
N ARG A 106 11.05 -12.61 3.03
CA ARG A 106 12.28 -12.43 2.26
C ARG A 106 12.71 -10.97 2.12
N LYS A 107 11.79 -10.06 1.78
CA LYS A 107 12.15 -8.66 1.46
C LYS A 107 12.31 -7.76 2.67
N ILE A 108 11.68 -8.11 3.80
CA ILE A 108 11.76 -7.35 5.05
C ILE A 108 12.59 -8.08 6.09
N LEU A 109 12.18 -9.26 6.56
CA LEU A 109 12.91 -9.97 7.63
C LEU A 109 14.27 -10.47 7.12
N GLY A 110 14.33 -10.98 5.89
CA GLY A 110 15.56 -11.48 5.28
C GLY A 110 16.70 -10.46 5.13
N ASN A 111 16.41 -9.15 5.19
CA ASN A 111 17.44 -8.10 5.19
C ASN A 111 17.42 -7.24 6.47
N ASN A 112 16.84 -7.75 7.56
CA ASN A 112 16.69 -7.06 8.83
C ASN A 112 16.03 -5.67 8.71
N GLY A 113 15.06 -5.53 7.81
CA GLY A 113 14.29 -4.31 7.59
C GLY A 113 15.07 -3.20 6.90
N ALA A 114 16.21 -3.49 6.27
CA ALA A 114 17.05 -2.48 5.62
C ALA A 114 16.28 -1.67 4.56
N THR A 115 15.49 -2.35 3.71
CA THR A 115 14.65 -1.70 2.68
C THR A 115 13.52 -0.89 3.31
N LEU A 116 12.85 -1.41 4.35
CA LEU A 116 11.83 -0.67 5.09
C LEU A 116 12.41 0.62 5.69
N LYS A 117 13.62 0.56 6.24
CA LYS A 117 14.33 1.74 6.76
C LYS A 117 14.66 2.74 5.66
N LYS A 118 15.06 2.29 4.46
CA LYS A 118 15.26 3.19 3.30
C LYS A 118 13.96 3.92 2.94
N PHE A 119 12.82 3.22 2.89
CA PHE A 119 11.52 3.87 2.62
C PHE A 119 11.09 4.79 3.77
N GLY A 120 11.31 4.39 5.01
CA GLY A 120 11.06 5.22 6.20
C GLY A 120 11.83 6.54 6.18
N LYS A 121 13.03 6.59 5.57
CA LYS A 121 13.75 7.86 5.36
C LYS A 121 13.02 8.81 4.42
N LEU A 122 12.33 8.31 3.40
CA LEU A 122 11.52 9.15 2.50
C LEU A 122 10.34 9.77 3.26
N ILE A 123 9.71 8.99 4.14
CA ILE A 123 8.65 9.50 5.04
C ILE A 123 9.25 10.54 6.00
N GLY A 124 10.37 10.24 6.64
CA GLY A 124 11.04 11.17 7.55
C GLY A 124 11.43 12.49 6.90
N GLN A 125 11.87 12.47 5.64
CA GLN A 125 12.12 13.68 4.85
C GLN A 125 10.84 14.49 4.64
N LEU A 126 9.75 13.85 4.23
CA LEU A 126 8.47 14.52 4.04
C LEU A 126 7.92 15.12 5.35
N VAL A 127 8.06 14.39 6.46
CA VAL A 127 7.69 14.87 7.80
C VAL A 127 8.55 16.06 8.22
N ALA A 128 9.86 16.05 7.93
CA ALA A 128 10.73 17.18 8.21
C ALA A 128 10.36 18.42 7.37
N GLU A 129 9.95 18.24 6.12
CA GLU A 129 9.53 19.32 5.22
C GLU A 129 8.18 19.94 5.64
N GLU A 130 7.20 19.12 6.03
CA GLU A 130 5.80 19.55 6.16
C GLU A 130 5.24 19.41 7.59
N GLY A 131 6.02 18.96 8.56
CA GLY A 131 5.55 18.63 9.92
C GLY A 131 5.01 19.80 10.73
N VAL A 132 5.35 21.03 10.36
CA VAL A 132 4.82 22.27 10.97
C VAL A 132 3.83 23.00 10.06
N ASN A 133 3.52 22.46 8.88
CA ASN A 133 2.55 23.05 7.97
C ASN A 133 1.14 22.58 8.34
N GLU A 134 0.35 23.48 8.93
CA GLU A 134 -1.02 23.19 9.36
C GLU A 134 -1.91 22.64 8.22
N LYS A 135 -1.70 23.09 6.98
CA LYS A 135 -2.47 22.62 5.81
C LYS A 135 -2.13 21.18 5.42
N MET A 136 -0.99 20.66 5.88
CA MET A 136 -0.52 19.30 5.63
C MET A 136 -0.74 18.36 6.82
N ALA A 137 -1.07 18.88 8.01
CA ALA A 137 -1.17 18.11 9.25
C ALA A 137 -2.07 16.88 9.13
N GLU A 138 -3.22 17.01 8.44
CA GLU A 138 -4.18 15.91 8.23
C GLU A 138 -3.62 14.73 7.41
N PHE A 139 -2.52 14.92 6.67
CA PHE A 139 -1.84 13.88 5.89
C PHE A 139 -0.52 13.44 6.53
N ILE A 140 0.21 14.38 7.13
CA ILE A 140 1.55 14.15 7.70
C ILE A 140 1.47 13.44 9.04
N THR A 141 0.54 13.82 9.91
CA THR A 141 0.43 13.19 11.24
C THR A 141 0.14 11.69 11.15
N PRO A 142 -0.83 11.20 10.35
CA PRO A 142 -1.08 9.77 10.25
C PRO A 142 0.08 8.96 9.66
N ILE A 143 0.78 9.50 8.65
CA ILE A 143 1.90 8.79 8.03
C ILE A 143 3.15 8.78 8.92
N ALA A 144 3.38 9.84 9.71
CA ALA A 144 4.43 9.87 10.71
C ALA A 144 4.21 8.80 11.79
N ILE A 145 3.00 8.76 12.35
CA ILE A 145 2.61 7.76 13.36
C ILE A 145 2.79 6.34 12.82
N LEU A 146 2.28 6.06 11.62
CA LEU A 146 2.43 4.72 11.03
C LEU A 146 3.90 4.40 10.75
N GLY A 147 4.68 5.35 10.24
CA GLY A 147 6.11 5.19 9.97
C GLY A 147 6.91 4.80 11.23
N GLU A 148 6.62 5.43 12.36
CA GLU A 148 7.22 5.07 13.65
C GLU A 148 6.77 3.68 14.12
N GLN A 149 5.47 3.40 14.03
CA GLN A 149 4.89 2.13 14.43
C GLN A 149 5.42 0.94 13.61
N MET A 150 5.71 1.14 12.33
CA MET A 150 6.17 0.08 11.42
C MET A 150 7.47 -0.58 11.87
N THR A 151 8.39 0.17 12.48
CA THR A 151 9.65 -0.39 12.99
C THR A 151 9.36 -1.36 14.14
N LYS A 152 8.59 -0.92 15.13
CA LYS A 152 8.21 -1.76 16.28
C LYS A 152 7.39 -2.97 15.83
N PHE A 153 6.40 -2.74 14.97
CA PHE A 153 5.52 -3.79 14.45
C PHE A 153 6.30 -4.88 13.70
N THR A 154 7.22 -4.49 12.83
CA THR A 154 8.06 -5.45 12.09
C THR A 154 8.97 -6.25 13.04
N THR A 155 9.57 -5.58 14.01
CA THR A 155 10.43 -6.22 15.03
C THR A 155 9.65 -7.24 15.87
N GLU A 156 8.44 -6.89 16.32
CA GLU A 156 7.55 -7.80 17.07
C GLU A 156 7.25 -9.09 16.28
N LEU A 157 6.89 -8.96 15.00
CA LEU A 157 6.63 -10.10 14.13
C LEU A 157 7.89 -10.92 13.84
N GLY A 158 9.05 -10.26 13.68
CA GLY A 158 10.33 -10.93 13.51
C GLY A 158 10.71 -11.78 14.72
N PHE A 159 10.51 -11.27 15.94
CA PHE A 159 10.75 -12.04 17.17
C PHE A 159 9.83 -13.27 17.29
N LYS A 160 8.54 -13.12 16.97
CA LYS A 160 7.61 -14.25 16.93
C LYS A 160 8.02 -15.28 15.88
N GLY A 161 8.38 -14.81 14.69
CA GLY A 161 8.85 -15.66 13.59
C GLY A 161 10.11 -16.46 13.90
N PHE A 162 11.02 -15.89 14.70
CA PHE A 162 12.21 -16.59 15.18
C PHE A 162 11.86 -17.76 16.12
N GLN A 163 10.80 -17.62 16.92
CA GLN A 163 10.32 -18.68 17.81
C GLN A 163 9.47 -19.72 17.08
N ASN A 164 8.61 -19.25 16.16
CA ASN A 164 7.72 -20.08 15.37
C ASN A 164 7.56 -19.49 13.95
N PRO A 165 8.11 -20.12 12.90
CA PRO A 165 7.98 -19.64 11.52
C PRO A 165 6.53 -19.45 11.05
N ASP A 166 5.56 -20.20 11.59
CA ASP A 166 4.15 -20.08 11.22
C ASP A 166 3.55 -18.72 11.61
N GLU A 167 4.13 -18.03 12.60
CA GLU A 167 3.71 -16.67 12.97
C GLU A 167 3.99 -15.66 11.84
N VAL A 168 5.04 -15.87 11.05
CA VAL A 168 5.30 -15.05 9.85
C VAL A 168 4.24 -15.29 8.81
N GLY A 169 3.86 -16.56 8.61
CA GLY A 169 2.82 -16.95 7.66
C GLY A 169 1.45 -16.37 8.03
N ALA A 170 1.08 -16.48 9.31
CA ALA A 170 -0.17 -15.95 9.84
C ALA A 170 -0.30 -14.43 9.70
N ALA A 171 0.81 -13.69 9.84
CA ALA A 171 0.82 -12.23 9.79
C ALA A 171 1.02 -11.65 8.37
N ALA A 172 1.47 -12.46 7.40
CA ALA A 172 1.99 -11.96 6.13
C ALA A 172 0.99 -11.11 5.32
N VAL A 173 -0.26 -11.57 5.19
CA VAL A 173 -1.27 -10.86 4.37
C VAL A 173 -1.62 -9.50 4.98
N ASP A 174 -1.87 -9.47 6.29
CA ASP A 174 -2.16 -8.24 7.02
C ASP A 174 -0.97 -7.29 6.98
N TYR A 175 0.25 -7.80 7.17
CA TYR A 175 1.47 -7.01 7.07
C TYR A 175 1.62 -6.36 5.69
N LEU A 176 1.36 -7.12 4.62
CA LEU A 176 1.41 -6.58 3.26
C LEU A 176 0.39 -5.45 3.06
N ARG A 177 -0.83 -5.58 3.59
CA ARG A 177 -1.81 -4.50 3.52
C ARG A 177 -1.38 -3.25 4.30
N VAL A 178 -0.83 -3.42 5.50
CA VAL A 178 -0.30 -2.30 6.29
C VAL A 178 0.85 -1.61 5.56
N ALA A 179 1.81 -2.36 5.01
CA ALA A 179 2.90 -1.85 4.21
C ALA A 179 2.41 -1.15 2.93
N GLY A 180 1.38 -1.70 2.28
CA GLY A 180 0.73 -1.06 1.13
C GLY A 180 0.11 0.28 1.47
N HIS A 181 -0.58 0.39 2.62
CA HIS A 181 -1.10 1.67 3.10
C HIS A 181 -0.01 2.66 3.50
N LEU A 182 1.12 2.20 4.08
CA LEU A 182 2.29 3.04 4.33
C LEU A 182 2.80 3.65 3.02
N VAL A 183 2.95 2.83 1.97
CA VAL A 183 3.44 3.29 0.67
C VAL A 183 2.44 4.24 -0.01
N PHE A 184 1.16 3.88 -0.06
CA PHE A 184 0.13 4.75 -0.63
C PHE A 184 -0.06 6.03 0.17
N GLY A 185 -0.01 5.97 1.50
CA GLY A 185 -0.13 7.14 2.37
C GLY A 185 1.00 8.14 2.12
N TYR A 186 2.23 7.65 1.96
CA TYR A 186 3.36 8.50 1.53
C TYR A 186 3.07 9.20 0.19
N PHE A 187 2.65 8.46 -0.84
CA PHE A 187 2.37 9.08 -2.14
C PHE A 187 1.15 10.00 -2.14
N TRP A 188 0.11 9.70 -1.38
CA TRP A 188 -1.04 10.59 -1.20
C TRP A 188 -0.64 11.89 -0.49
N ALA A 189 0.19 11.81 0.55
CA ALA A 189 0.73 13.00 1.21
C ALA A 189 1.61 13.83 0.24
N ARG A 190 2.47 13.20 -0.57
CA ARG A 190 3.25 13.89 -1.62
C ARG A 190 2.37 14.57 -2.67
N MET A 191 1.30 13.90 -3.14
CA MET A 191 0.36 14.51 -4.08
C MET A 191 -0.41 15.68 -3.45
N ALA A 192 -0.80 15.58 -2.18
CA ALA A 192 -1.44 16.66 -1.45
C ALA A 192 -0.50 17.86 -1.26
N GLN A 193 0.78 17.61 -0.93
CA GLN A 193 1.84 18.63 -0.81
C GLN A 193 1.95 19.45 -2.09
N VAL A 194 2.09 18.78 -3.24
CA VAL A 194 2.19 19.45 -4.55
C VAL A 194 0.90 20.22 -4.85
N ALA A 195 -0.26 19.61 -4.67
CA ALA A 195 -1.54 20.25 -4.97
C ALA A 195 -1.79 21.50 -4.12
N LEU A 196 -1.45 21.47 -2.83
CA LEU A 196 -1.59 22.63 -1.94
C LEU A 196 -0.61 23.75 -2.30
N ARG A 197 0.61 23.41 -2.75
CA ARG A 197 1.59 24.40 -3.23
C ARG A 197 1.10 25.10 -4.50
N GLU A 198 0.57 24.34 -5.46
CA GLU A 198 -0.02 24.89 -6.70
C GLU A 198 -1.21 25.81 -6.40
N ILE A 199 -2.12 25.40 -5.54
CA ILE A 199 -3.25 26.24 -5.10
C ILE A 199 -2.74 27.51 -4.41
N ALA A 200 -1.73 27.40 -3.54
CA ALA A 200 -1.16 28.55 -2.85
C ALA A 200 -0.43 29.51 -3.80
N ALA A 201 0.12 29.00 -4.92
CA ALA A 201 0.71 29.79 -5.99
C ALA A 201 -0.34 30.47 -6.91
N GLY A 202 -1.63 30.29 -6.63
CA GLY A 202 -2.73 30.89 -7.39
C GLY A 202 -3.23 30.05 -8.56
N ASN A 203 -2.82 28.78 -8.66
CA ASN A 203 -3.33 27.88 -9.68
C ASN A 203 -4.81 27.54 -9.41
N THR A 204 -5.67 27.80 -10.41
CA THR A 204 -7.13 27.63 -10.30
C THR A 204 -7.65 26.36 -10.95
N ASP A 205 -6.76 25.48 -11.47
CA ASP A 205 -7.18 24.20 -12.03
C ASP A 205 -7.88 23.32 -10.95
N PRO A 206 -9.15 22.92 -11.17
CA PRO A 206 -9.89 22.11 -10.21
C PRO A 206 -9.24 20.75 -9.92
N PHE A 207 -8.33 20.28 -10.77
CA PHE A 207 -7.53 19.07 -10.56
C PHE A 207 -6.83 19.06 -9.20
N TYR A 208 -6.19 20.17 -8.80
CA TYR A 208 -5.44 20.22 -7.55
C TYR A 208 -6.36 20.15 -6.34
N LEU A 209 -7.51 20.85 -6.38
CA LEU A 209 -8.50 20.74 -5.32
C LEU A 209 -9.06 19.32 -5.21
N ALA A 210 -9.33 18.67 -6.34
CA ALA A 210 -9.79 17.29 -6.38
C ALA A 210 -8.74 16.31 -5.83
N LYS A 211 -7.44 16.56 -6.05
CA LYS A 211 -6.34 15.78 -5.45
C LYS A 211 -6.33 15.88 -3.94
N VAL A 212 -6.45 17.09 -3.38
CA VAL A 212 -6.52 17.30 -1.93
C VAL A 212 -7.76 16.61 -1.34
N GLN A 213 -8.93 16.76 -1.97
CA GLN A 213 -10.16 16.10 -1.52
C GLN A 213 -10.06 14.57 -1.54
N THR A 214 -9.40 14.00 -2.55
CA THR A 214 -9.20 12.54 -2.63
C THR A 214 -8.19 12.07 -1.59
N ALA A 215 -7.13 12.83 -1.33
CA ALA A 215 -6.19 12.55 -0.25
C ALA A 215 -6.90 12.52 1.12
N ARG A 216 -7.76 13.52 1.39
CA ARG A 216 -8.59 13.57 2.62
C ARG A 216 -9.46 12.34 2.76
N PHE A 217 -10.15 11.96 1.69
CA PHE A 217 -10.95 10.74 1.67
C PHE A 217 -10.10 9.50 1.97
N TYR A 218 -8.94 9.36 1.32
CA TYR A 218 -8.03 8.23 1.53
C TYR A 218 -7.60 8.12 2.99
N PHE A 219 -7.09 9.20 3.58
CA PHE A 219 -6.63 9.23 4.97
C PHE A 219 -7.75 9.03 5.99
N ALA A 220 -8.95 9.57 5.73
CA ALA A 220 -10.07 9.47 6.65
C ALA A 220 -10.84 8.15 6.56
N LYS A 221 -10.87 7.49 5.40
CA LYS A 221 -11.76 6.34 5.14
C LYS A 221 -11.06 5.03 4.78
N LEU A 222 -9.85 5.08 4.22
CA LEU A 222 -9.14 3.87 3.78
C LEU A 222 -7.91 3.59 4.65
N PHE A 223 -7.11 4.61 4.94
CA PHE A 223 -5.91 4.48 5.77
C PHE A 223 -6.14 3.91 7.20
N PRO A 224 -7.29 4.14 7.88
CA PRO A 224 -7.53 3.56 9.21
C PRO A 224 -7.56 2.02 9.24
N GLU A 225 -7.70 1.34 8.09
CA GLU A 225 -7.60 -0.11 7.96
C GLU A 225 -6.31 -0.67 8.58
N THR A 226 -5.23 0.13 8.54
CA THR A 226 -3.94 -0.19 9.17
C THR A 226 -4.06 -0.57 10.64
N ALA A 227 -4.92 0.12 11.41
CA ALA A 227 -5.06 -0.13 12.84
C ALA A 227 -5.63 -1.52 13.14
N THR A 228 -6.65 -1.94 12.39
CA THR A 228 -7.24 -3.27 12.56
C THR A 228 -6.31 -4.36 12.04
N LEU A 229 -5.65 -4.16 10.90
CA LEU A 229 -4.71 -5.12 10.32
C LEU A 229 -3.49 -5.35 11.21
N MET A 230 -2.94 -4.29 11.81
CA MET A 230 -1.85 -4.42 12.78
C MET A 230 -2.26 -5.16 14.04
N ARG A 231 -3.55 -5.18 14.39
CA ARG A 231 -4.07 -5.97 15.51
C ARG A 231 -4.22 -7.44 15.12
N THR A 232 -4.80 -7.73 13.97
CA THR A 232 -5.00 -9.10 13.48
C THR A 232 -3.68 -9.79 13.16
N ALA A 233 -2.71 -9.08 12.56
CA ALA A 233 -1.35 -9.58 12.32
C ALA A 233 -0.62 -9.99 13.61
N ARG A 234 -1.00 -9.41 14.76
CA ARG A 234 -0.42 -9.77 16.07
C ARG A 234 -1.12 -10.95 16.73
N ALA A 235 -2.26 -11.41 16.21
CA ALA A 235 -2.89 -12.61 16.73
C ALA A 235 -1.96 -13.82 16.53
N PRO A 236 -1.89 -14.75 17.50
CA PRO A 236 -1.03 -15.91 17.38
C PRO A 236 -1.51 -16.84 16.27
N ALA A 237 -0.57 -17.48 15.57
CA ALA A 237 -0.85 -18.45 14.52
C ALA A 237 -1.75 -19.59 15.01
N LYS A 238 -1.69 -19.91 16.31
CA LYS A 238 -2.55 -20.91 16.96
C LYS A 238 -4.04 -20.74 16.61
N VAL A 239 -4.56 -19.52 16.46
CA VAL A 239 -5.98 -19.30 16.12
C VAL A 239 -6.35 -19.83 14.73
N LEU A 240 -5.37 -19.94 13.82
CA LEU A 240 -5.55 -20.51 12.48
C LEU A 240 -5.30 -22.03 12.45
N MET A 241 -4.42 -22.52 13.33
CA MET A 241 -3.95 -23.91 13.31
C MET A 241 -4.74 -24.83 14.25
N ASP A 242 -5.33 -24.30 15.32
CA ASP A 242 -6.16 -25.03 16.29
C ASP A 242 -7.64 -24.98 15.86
N THR A 243 -7.95 -25.58 14.70
CA THR A 243 -9.25 -25.43 14.01
C THR A 243 -9.93 -26.74 13.63
N ASP A 244 -9.36 -27.90 13.98
CA ASP A 244 -9.91 -29.21 13.62
C ASP A 244 -11.39 -29.37 14.01
N ALA A 245 -11.77 -28.90 15.22
CA ALA A 245 -13.15 -28.96 15.67
C ALA A 245 -14.11 -28.02 14.92
N ALA A 246 -13.60 -26.95 14.30
CA ALA A 246 -14.41 -25.99 13.54
C ALA A 246 -14.62 -26.41 12.08
N LEU A 247 -13.78 -27.32 11.57
CA LEU A 247 -13.78 -27.79 10.17
C LEU A 247 -14.13 -29.28 10.01
N ALA A 248 -14.49 -29.95 11.10
CA ALA A 248 -15.06 -31.31 11.11
C ALA A 248 -16.51 -31.32 10.63
#